data_AF-D8UIV5-F1
#
_entry.id   AF-D8UIV5-F1
#
_cell.length_a   1.000
_cell.length_b   1.000
_cell.length_c   1.000
_cell.angle_alpha   90.00
_cell.angle_beta   90.00
_cell.angle_gamma   90.00
#
_symmetry.space_group_name_H-M   'P 1'
#
loop_
_entity.id
_entity.type
_entity.pdbx_description
1 polymer ?
#
loop_
_entity_poly.entity_id
_entity_poly.type
_entity_poly.pdbx_seq_one_letter_code
_entity_poly.pdbx_strand_id
1 'polypeptide(L)'
;MIVPVTCPSGKVIEWVLVELQGKIENLTEDQTSEIGVLLSKDPDGKALQLTIGYHQLEGKRIPLKKPLAILSKCGGTTVAGSSSTSYEVLGVIRIQYLFKTRPRALISKPAGR
;
A
#
# COMPACT_ATOMS: atom_id res chain seq x y z
N MET A 1 -0.93 2.75 -4.53
CA MET A 1 -1.10 3.23 -3.15
C MET A 1 0.27 3.35 -2.49
N ILE A 2 0.54 4.44 -1.75
CA ILE A 2 1.79 4.62 -1.00
C ILE A 2 1.51 4.21 0.44
N VAL A 3 2.30 3.29 1.00
CA VAL A 3 2.05 2.72 2.34
C VAL A 3 3.32 2.78 3.18
N PRO A 4 3.25 3.28 4.43
CA PRO A 4 4.35 3.16 5.38
C PRO A 4 4.39 1.75 5.95
N VAL A 5 5.57 1.14 5.97
CA VAL A 5 5.84 -0.12 6.69
C VAL A 5 6.37 0.24 8.06
N THR A 6 5.67 -0.21 9.10
CA THR A 6 6.03 0.04 10.50
C THR A 6 6.53 -1.23 11.17
N CYS A 7 7.50 -1.09 12.08
CA CYS A 7 7.85 -2.18 13.00
C CYS A 7 6.88 -2.19 14.20
N PRO A 8 6.90 -3.23 15.07
CA PRO A 8 5.99 -3.32 16.23
C PRO A 8 6.04 -2.12 17.19
N SER A 9 7.13 -1.34 17.19
CA SER A 9 7.25 -0.09 17.95
C SER A 9 6.52 1.11 17.30
N GLY A 10 5.88 0.94 16.15
CA GLY A 10 5.17 1.99 15.41
C GLY A 10 6.07 2.87 14.53
N LYS A 11 7.39 2.74 14.61
CA LYS A 11 8.32 3.50 13.75
C LYS A 11 8.21 3.05 12.29
N VAL A 12 8.09 4.00 11.38
CA VAL A 12 8.19 3.73 9.93
C VAL A 12 9.62 3.35 9.59
N ILE A 13 9.80 2.17 9.01
CA ILE A 13 11.11 1.63 8.60
C ILE A 13 11.32 1.67 7.09
N GLU A 14 10.24 1.65 6.30
CA GLU A 14 10.28 1.67 4.84
C GLU A 14 8.98 2.27 4.29
N TRP A 15 9.06 2.89 3.11
CA TRP A 15 7.88 3.25 2.32
C TRP A 15 7.79 2.36 1.08
N VAL A 16 6.62 1.81 0.83
CA VAL A 16 6.39 0.91 -0.31
C VAL A 16 5.27 1.42 -1.22
N LEU A 17 5.46 1.19 -2.52
CA LEU A 17 4.39 1.38 -3.50
C LEU A 17 3.62 0.07 -3.66
N VAL A 18 2.34 0.06 -3.32
CA VAL A 18 1.43 -1.07 -3.58
C VAL A 18 0.70 -0.80 -4.90
N GLU A 19 0.88 -1.68 -5.88
CA GLU A 19 0.19 -1.64 -7.18
C GLU A 19 -0.73 -2.85 -7.31
N LEU A 20 -2.01 -2.58 -7.54
CA LEU A 20 -3.08 -3.56 -7.68
C LEU A 20 -3.71 -3.42 -9.07
N GLN A 21 -3.98 -4.54 -9.74
CA GLN A 21 -4.77 -4.51 -10.96
C GLN A 21 -6.27 -4.41 -10.61
N GLY A 22 -6.84 -3.22 -10.79
CA GLY A 22 -8.25 -2.95 -10.54
C GLY A 22 -8.46 -1.77 -9.60
N LYS A 23 -9.61 -1.75 -8.92
CA LYS A 23 -9.96 -0.73 -7.94
C LYS A 23 -10.30 -1.42 -6.61
N ILE A 24 -9.98 -0.77 -5.50
CA ILE A 24 -10.49 -1.15 -4.18
C ILE A 24 -11.83 -0.45 -4.03
N GLU A 25 -12.88 -1.22 -3.74
CA GLU A 25 -14.21 -0.69 -3.45
C GLU A 25 -14.41 -0.67 -1.93
N ASN A 26 -14.57 0.52 -1.37
CA ASN A 26 -14.97 0.69 0.02
C ASN A 26 -16.49 0.65 0.10
N LEU A 27 -17.03 -0.28 0.88
CA LEU A 27 -18.48 -0.41 1.09
C LEU A 27 -19.03 0.66 2.05
N THR A 28 -18.17 1.36 2.78
CA THR A 28 -18.52 2.42 3.73
C THR A 28 -17.64 3.65 3.49
N GLU A 29 -18.26 4.83 3.51
CA GLU A 29 -17.59 6.11 3.16
C GLU A 29 -16.60 6.61 4.23
N ASP A 30 -16.67 6.09 5.46
CA ASP A 30 -16.20 6.84 6.64
C ASP A 30 -14.99 6.29 7.41
N GLN A 31 -14.27 5.24 6.95
CA GLN A 31 -13.17 4.72 7.79
C GLN A 31 -11.88 4.35 7.06
N THR A 32 -10.78 4.90 7.58
CA THR A 32 -9.42 4.33 7.52
C THR A 32 -9.34 3.06 8.36
N SER A 33 -10.08 2.03 7.95
CA SER A 33 -10.09 0.72 8.60
C SER A 33 -9.10 -0.23 7.95
N GLU A 34 -8.71 -1.27 8.68
CA GLU A 34 -7.93 -2.37 8.13
C GLU A 34 -8.71 -3.02 6.97
N ILE A 35 -8.15 -2.96 5.77
CA ILE A 35 -8.80 -3.50 4.56
C ILE A 35 -8.40 -4.96 4.28
N GLY A 36 -7.37 -5.47 4.94
CA GLY A 36 -6.84 -6.78 4.65
C GLY A 36 -5.47 -7.07 5.25
N VAL A 37 -5.00 -8.29 5.00
CA VAL A 37 -3.75 -8.83 5.56
C VAL A 37 -2.77 -9.09 4.44
N LEU A 38 -1.54 -8.59 4.60
CA LEU A 38 -0.41 -8.84 3.70
C LEU A 38 0.59 -9.78 4.37
N LEU A 39 0.89 -10.91 3.74
CA LEU A 39 1.84 -11.91 4.21
C LEU A 39 2.94 -12.18 3.18
N SER A 40 4.14 -12.49 3.67
CA SER A 40 5.18 -13.12 2.84
C SER A 40 4.95 -14.62 2.77
N LYS A 41 5.12 -15.21 1.59
CA LYS A 41 5.08 -16.67 1.39
C LYS A 41 6.46 -17.35 1.48
N ASP A 42 7.53 -16.55 1.52
CA ASP A 42 8.90 -17.03 1.56
C ASP A 42 9.77 -16.24 2.56
N PRO A 43 10.88 -16.83 3.04
CA PRO A 43 11.80 -16.14 3.96
C PRO A 43 12.44 -14.88 3.38
N ASP A 44 12.63 -14.81 2.05
CA ASP A 44 13.26 -13.66 1.39
C ASP A 44 12.30 -12.47 1.19
N GLY A 45 11.00 -12.65 1.47
CA GLY A 45 10.01 -11.59 1.28
C GLY A 45 9.66 -11.31 -0.19
N LYS A 46 9.95 -12.22 -1.11
CA LYS A 46 9.81 -11.97 -2.56
C LYS A 46 8.39 -12.24 -3.07
N ALA A 47 7.74 -13.28 -2.59
CA ALA A 47 6.39 -13.68 -2.91
C ALA A 47 5.43 -13.21 -1.82
N LEU A 48 4.40 -12.48 -2.23
CA LEU A 48 3.44 -11.84 -1.35
C LEU A 48 2.05 -12.45 -1.54
N GLN A 49 1.30 -12.52 -0.45
CA GLN A 49 -0.12 -12.83 -0.45
C GLN A 49 -0.87 -11.68 0.19
N LEU A 50 -1.80 -11.09 -0.54
CA LEU A 50 -2.69 -10.06 -0.02
C LEU A 50 -4.10 -10.62 0.03
N THR A 51 -4.72 -10.57 1.21
CA THR A 51 -6.10 -11.01 1.43
C THR A 51 -6.93 -9.78 1.80
N ILE A 52 -7.96 -9.47 0.98
CA ILE A 52 -8.91 -8.36 1.19
C ILE A 52 -10.31 -8.96 1.15
N GLY A 53 -11.02 -8.98 2.29
CA GLY A 53 -12.30 -9.70 2.40
C GLY A 53 -12.14 -11.18 2.01
N TYR A 54 -12.93 -11.63 1.03
CA TYR A 54 -12.85 -13.00 0.49
C TYR A 54 -11.94 -13.11 -0.75
N HIS A 55 -11.25 -12.04 -1.13
CA HIS A 55 -10.33 -12.03 -2.26
C HIS A 55 -8.90 -12.28 -1.81
N GLN A 56 -8.24 -13.20 -2.50
CA GLN A 56 -6.83 -13.47 -2.35
C GLN A 56 -6.09 -13.08 -3.63
N LEU A 57 -5.04 -12.27 -3.48
CA LEU A 57 -4.15 -11.84 -4.54
C LEU A 57 -2.75 -12.39 -4.28
N GLU A 58 -2.12 -12.85 -5.35
CA GLU A 58 -0.71 -13.22 -5.34
C GLU A 58 0.10 -12.09 -5.96
N GLY A 59 1.18 -11.73 -5.28
CA GLY A 59 2.01 -10.61 -5.68
C GLY A 59 3.48 -10.88 -5.44
N LYS A 60 4.30 -9.89 -5.79
CA LYS A 60 5.74 -9.95 -5.63
C LYS A 60 6.33 -8.62 -5.19
N ARG A 61 7.39 -8.70 -4.39
CA ARG A 61 8.25 -7.58 -4.03
C ARG A 61 9.26 -7.35 -5.17
N ILE A 62 9.23 -6.17 -5.77
CA ILE A 62 10.14 -5.80 -6.86
C ILE A 62 10.90 -4.51 -6.55
N PRO A 63 12.21 -4.44 -6.82
CA PRO A 63 12.93 -3.17 -6.76
C PRO A 63 12.52 -2.26 -7.92
N LEU A 64 12.32 -0.98 -7.62
CA LEU A 64 12.06 0.05 -8.62
C LEU A 64 13.36 0.40 -9.36
N LYS A 65 13.30 0.42 -10.69
CA LYS A 65 14.42 0.90 -11.53
C LYS A 65 14.76 2.38 -11.26
N LYS A 66 13.74 3.16 -10.90
CA LYS A 66 13.85 4.58 -10.53
C LYS A 66 13.13 4.78 -9.20
N PRO A 67 13.85 5.03 -8.09
CA PRO A 67 13.23 5.35 -6.81
C PRO A 67 12.32 6.59 -6.91
N LEU A 68 11.29 6.65 -6.07
CA LEU A 68 10.32 7.76 -6.05
C LEU A 68 10.40 8.50 -4.71
N ALA A 69 10.44 9.83 -4.74
CA ALA A 69 10.32 10.64 -3.53
C ALA A 69 8.84 10.79 -3.14
N ILE A 70 8.54 10.72 -1.85
CA ILE A 70 7.23 11.05 -1.29
C ILE A 70 7.29 12.49 -0.82
N LEU A 71 6.40 13.32 -1.37
CA LEU A 71 6.31 14.74 -1.06
C LEU A 71 5.00 15.03 -0.36
N SER A 72 5.07 15.70 0.79
CA SER A 72 3.91 16.33 1.43
C SER A 72 3.84 17.79 1.00
N LYS A 73 2.68 18.24 0.54
CA LYS A 73 2.48 19.66 0.23
C LYS A 73 2.26 20.41 1.54
N CYS A 74 3.15 21.34 1.85
CA CYS A 74 2.93 22.27 2.97
C CYS A 74 1.93 23.33 2.51
N GLY A 75 0.93 23.63 3.34
CA GLY A 75 -0.08 24.65 3.02
C GLY A 75 0.58 26.00 2.73
N GLY A 76 0.16 26.66 1.65
CA GLY A 76 0.76 27.94 1.25
C GLY A 76 0.34 29.03 2.22
N THR A 77 1.31 29.67 2.89
CA THR A 77 1.07 30.89 3.66
C THR A 77 0.86 32.03 2.66
N THR A 78 -0.36 32.56 2.59
CA THR A 78 -0.64 33.77 1.80
C THR A 78 -0.12 34.98 2.54
N VAL A 79 1.15 35.33 2.30
CA VAL A 79 1.71 36.62 2.70
C VAL A 79 1.65 37.57 1.49
N ALA A 80 0.88 38.65 1.64
CA ALA A 80 0.82 39.78 0.72
C ALA A 80 0.59 39.43 -0.77
N GLY A 81 -0.43 38.62 -1.08
CA GLY A 81 -0.87 38.39 -2.47
C GLY A 81 0.00 37.43 -3.30
N SER A 82 1.06 36.85 -2.73
CA SER A 82 1.86 35.80 -3.35
C SER A 82 1.61 34.46 -2.65
N SER A 83 1.24 33.42 -3.41
CA SER A 83 1.11 32.06 -2.88
C SER A 83 2.46 31.34 -3.03
N SER A 84 3.20 31.22 -1.92
CA SER A 84 4.37 30.32 -1.89
C SER A 84 3.88 28.89 -1.71
N THR A 85 4.32 27.98 -2.59
CA THR A 85 4.06 26.54 -2.45
C THR A 85 5.36 25.87 -2.04
N SER A 86 5.37 25.20 -0.89
CA SER A 86 6.50 24.40 -0.43
C SER A 86 6.10 22.94 -0.28
N TYR A 87 7.12 22.06 -0.33
CA TYR A 87 6.96 20.63 -0.20
C TYR A 87 7.98 20.10 0.80
N GLU A 88 7.55 19.17 1.63
CA GLU A 88 8.41 18.42 2.55
C GLU A 88 8.64 17.01 2.00
N VAL A 89 9.88 16.52 2.07
CA VAL A 89 10.21 15.16 1.65
C VAL A 89 9.96 14.21 2.82
N LEU A 90 8.97 13.33 2.71
CA LEU A 90 8.62 12.35 3.75
C LEU A 90 9.45 11.06 3.66
N GLY A 91 9.97 10.73 2.48
CA GLY A 91 10.72 9.49 2.27
C GLY A 91 10.99 9.17 0.81
N VAL A 92 11.63 8.02 0.59
CA VAL A 92 11.96 7.49 -0.74
C VAL A 92 11.46 6.06 -0.85
N ILE A 93 10.63 5.80 -1.85
CA ILE A 93 10.16 4.46 -2.22
C ILE A 93 11.19 3.83 -3.15
N ARG A 94 11.72 2.69 -2.75
CA ARG A 94 12.65 1.88 -3.57
C ARG A 94 12.06 0.56 -4.00
N ILE A 95 10.98 0.14 -3.36
CA ILE A 95 10.33 -1.15 -3.53
C ILE A 95 8.87 -0.95 -3.92
N GLN A 96 8.42 -1.80 -4.82
CA GLN A 96 7.02 -1.92 -5.18
C GLN A 96 6.51 -3.34 -4.87
N TYR A 97 5.33 -3.42 -4.27
CA TYR A 97 4.56 -4.65 -4.10
C TYR A 97 3.54 -4.71 -5.21
N LEU A 98 3.73 -5.68 -6.10
CA LEU A 98 3.01 -5.75 -7.35
C LEU A 98 2.07 -6.96 -7.40
N PHE A 99 0.77 -6.70 -7.56
CA PHE A 99 -0.29 -7.70 -7.68
C PHE A 99 -0.98 -7.56 -9.05
N LYS A 100 -0.45 -8.30 -10.04
CA LYS A 100 -0.92 -8.26 -11.45
C LYS A 100 -1.86 -9.41 -11.83
N THR A 101 -2.18 -10.30 -10.91
CA THR A 101 -3.06 -11.44 -11.20
C THR A 101 -4.48 -11.14 -10.74
N ARG A 102 -5.46 -11.67 -11.46
CA ARG A 102 -6.87 -11.57 -11.06
C ARG A 102 -7.07 -12.13 -9.64
N PRO A 103 -7.80 -11.42 -8.75
CA PRO A 103 -8.10 -11.93 -7.42
C PRO A 103 -8.83 -13.27 -7.47
N ARG A 104 -8.38 -14.23 -6.66
CA ARG A 104 -9.05 -15.53 -6.48
C ARG A 104 -10.00 -15.43 -5.30
N ALA A 105 -11.18 -16.04 -5.42
CA ALA A 105 -12.07 -16.16 -4.26
C ALA A 105 -11.51 -17.21 -3.29
N LEU A 106 -11.52 -16.91 -1.99
CA LEU A 106 -11.33 -17.86 -0.93
C LEU A 106 -12.60 -18.71 -0.83
N ILE A 107 -12.60 -19.88 -1.48
CA ILE A 107 -13.71 -20.83 -1.38
C ILE A 107 -13.60 -21.53 -0.03
N SER A 108 -14.44 -21.16 0.94
CA SER A 108 -14.69 -22.02 2.08
C SER A 108 -15.43 -23.26 1.56
N LYS A 109 -14.88 -24.46 1.74
CA LYS A 109 -15.68 -25.68 1.59
C LYS A 109 -16.85 -25.55 2.58
N PRO A 110 -18.13 -25.66 2.15
CA PRO A 110 -19.21 -25.79 3.12
C PRO A 110 -18.90 -27.02 3.98
N ALA A 111 -18.99 -26.88 5.31
CA ALA A 111 -18.94 -28.03 6.20
C ALA A 111 -20.05 -28.99 5.72
N GLY A 112 -19.64 -30.17 5.25
CA GLY A 112 -20.56 -31.15 4.69
C GLY A 112 -21.69 -31.39 5.68
N ARG A 113 -22.92 -31.19 5.22
CA ARG A 113 -24.12 -31.59 5.94
C ARG A 113 -24.48 -33.02 5.53
#